data_AF-A0A3Q0H4M4-F1
#
_entry.id   AF-A0A3Q0H4M4-F1
#
_cell.length_a   1.000
_cell.length_b   1.000
_cell.length_c   1.000
_cell.angle_alpha   90.00
_cell.angle_beta   90.00
_cell.angle_gamma   90.00
#
_symmetry.space_group_name_H-M   'P 1'
#
loop_
_entity.id
_entity.type
_entity.pdbx_description
1 polymer ?
#
loop_
_entity_poly.entity_id
_entity_poly.type
_entity_poly.pdbx_seq_one_letter_code
_entity_poly.pdbx_strand_id
1 'polypeptide(L)'
;MNLVSISFEAIVTHVCFAFLLVSFCLCNCYPSPMEKHVIAVKTVEEKNDLSTGIVYRRRIATCQNVIPEILRKVSVLQVSEIYLEEESWLNAQERNMVLKTHCLTWTKFASLSEESVFRKSLENPNWTEFIQKGRISITGAGLLNCVLEAFAQAFLNQGVKKGIKIMETLLQEQYGCPFS
;
A
#
# COMPACT_ATOMS: atom_id res chain seq x y z
N MET A 1 -16.97 20.06 14.59
CA MET A 1 -15.81 19.21 14.30
C MET A 1 -15.64 19.18 12.80
N ASN A 2 -14.55 19.72 12.27
CA ASN A 2 -14.34 19.76 10.81
C ASN A 2 -13.68 18.44 10.39
N LEU A 3 -14.38 17.67 9.56
CA LEU A 3 -13.84 16.50 8.86
C LEU A 3 -13.12 16.99 7.61
N VAL A 4 -11.84 16.63 7.47
CA VAL A 4 -11.10 16.83 6.21
C VAL A 4 -10.91 15.46 5.61
N SER A 5 -11.43 15.25 4.40
CA SER A 5 -11.27 14.00 3.67
C SER A 5 -10.55 14.27 2.37
N ILE A 6 -9.38 13.65 2.22
CA ILE A 6 -8.52 13.76 1.05
C ILE A 6 -8.60 12.42 0.35
N SER A 7 -9.09 12.44 -0.88
CA SER A 7 -9.03 11.27 -1.75
C SER A 7 -7.98 11.56 -2.81
N PHE A 8 -7.22 10.55 -3.22
CA PHE A 8 -6.45 10.65 -4.46
C PHE A 8 -7.18 9.87 -5.55
N GLU A 9 -7.14 10.42 -6.76
CA GLU A 9 -7.68 9.77 -7.96
C GLU A 9 -6.86 8.54 -8.33
N ALA A 10 -7.48 7.59 -9.02
CA ALA A 10 -6.83 6.35 -9.41
C ALA A 10 -5.57 6.62 -10.24
N ILE A 11 -4.42 6.14 -9.77
CA ILE A 11 -3.19 6.15 -10.56
C ILE A 11 -3.12 4.83 -11.30
N VAL A 12 -3.05 4.89 -12.62
CA VAL A 12 -2.81 3.75 -13.50
C VAL A 12 -1.38 3.83 -14.01
N THR A 13 -0.65 2.73 -13.87
CA THR A 13 0.73 2.62 -14.34
C THR A 13 1.04 1.20 -14.77
N HIS A 14 2.08 1.05 -15.57
CA HIS A 14 2.58 -0.24 -16.01
C HIS A 14 3.85 -0.59 -15.25
N VAL A 15 3.89 -1.80 -14.70
CA VAL A 15 5.10 -2.42 -14.15
C VAL A 15 5.63 -3.35 -15.24
N CYS A 16 6.87 -3.12 -15.67
CA CYS A 16 7.50 -3.82 -16.79
C CYS A 16 7.92 -5.27 -16.46
N PHE A 17 7.14 -5.98 -15.65
CA PHE A 17 7.35 -7.36 -15.24
C PHE A 17 6.05 -8.16 -15.33
N ALA A 18 6.20 -9.47 -15.56
CA ALA A 18 5.07 -10.39 -15.66
C ALA A 18 4.31 -10.48 -14.32
N PHE A 19 2.98 -10.62 -14.40
CA PHE A 19 2.08 -10.64 -13.23
C PHE A 19 2.50 -11.63 -12.13
N LEU A 20 2.99 -12.81 -12.51
CA LEU A 20 3.41 -13.83 -11.53
C LEU A 20 4.62 -13.38 -10.72
N LEU A 21 5.56 -12.64 -11.31
CA LEU A 21 6.71 -12.08 -10.59
C LEU A 21 6.25 -10.95 -9.66
N VAL A 22 5.39 -10.07 -10.16
CA VAL A 22 4.84 -8.94 -9.39
C VAL A 22 4.07 -9.44 -8.17
N SER A 23 3.14 -10.37 -8.36
CA SER A 23 2.35 -10.96 -7.26
C SER A 23 3.22 -11.74 -6.26
N PHE A 24 4.24 -12.46 -6.74
CA PHE A 24 5.21 -13.12 -5.86
C PHE A 24 5.98 -12.10 -5.00
N CYS A 25 6.48 -11.02 -5.60
CA CYS A 25 7.18 -9.99 -4.85
C CYS A 25 6.27 -9.29 -3.83
N LEU A 26 5.05 -8.91 -4.19
CA LEU A 26 4.07 -8.35 -3.25
C LEU A 26 3.84 -9.22 -2.00
N CYS A 27 3.88 -10.54 -2.18
CA CYS A 27 3.71 -11.51 -1.10
C CYS A 27 4.96 -11.68 -0.23
N ASN A 28 6.17 -11.49 -0.77
CA ASN A 28 7.41 -11.97 -0.14
C ASN A 28 8.53 -10.92 0.01
N CYS A 29 8.43 -9.77 -0.66
CA CYS A 29 9.49 -8.76 -0.71
C CYS A 29 9.56 -7.87 0.54
N TYR A 30 8.59 -7.95 1.46
CA TYR A 30 8.56 -7.13 2.68
C TYR A 30 8.73 -7.99 3.95
N PRO A 31 9.51 -7.52 4.93
CA PRO A 31 10.24 -6.24 4.97
C PRO A 31 11.43 -6.21 4.00
N SER A 32 11.75 -5.02 3.47
CA SER A 32 12.85 -4.79 2.52
C SER A 32 13.81 -3.73 3.04
N PRO A 33 15.14 -3.87 2.84
CA PRO A 33 16.12 -2.81 3.13
C PRO A 33 15.79 -1.47 2.42
N MET A 34 15.04 -1.52 1.31
CA MET A 34 14.62 -0.36 0.54
C MET A 34 13.44 0.40 1.16
N GLU A 35 12.63 -0.24 2.01
CA GLU A 35 11.53 0.39 2.75
C GLU A 35 11.78 0.30 4.26
N LYS A 36 12.67 1.16 4.74
CA LYS A 36 13.11 1.19 6.15
C LYS A 36 12.00 1.50 7.14
N HIS A 37 10.88 2.06 6.68
CA HIS A 37 9.76 2.38 7.56
C HIS A 37 8.82 1.20 7.79
N VAL A 38 8.92 0.11 7.02
CA VAL A 38 8.19 -1.14 7.30
C VAL A 38 9.09 -2.01 8.18
N ILE A 39 8.75 -2.09 9.46
CA ILE A 39 9.54 -2.78 10.49
C ILE A 39 9.28 -4.29 10.43
N ALA A 40 8.02 -4.68 10.30
CA ALA A 40 7.62 -6.09 10.28
C ALA A 40 6.34 -6.27 9.46
N VAL A 41 6.18 -7.47 8.89
CA VAL A 41 4.93 -7.91 8.26
C VAL A 41 4.61 -9.30 8.79
N LYS A 42 3.40 -9.49 9.30
CA LYS A 42 2.93 -10.76 9.85
C LYS A 42 1.65 -11.21 9.15
N THR A 43 1.65 -12.39 8.57
CA THR A 43 0.41 -13.04 8.11
C THR A 43 -0.40 -13.48 9.32
N VAL A 44 -1.64 -13.01 9.41
CA VAL A 44 -2.59 -13.35 10.49
C VAL A 44 -3.67 -14.31 10.02
N GLU A 45 -3.91 -14.39 8.71
CA GLU A 45 -4.87 -15.31 8.12
C GLU A 45 -4.46 -15.65 6.68
N GLU A 46 -4.62 -16.90 6.30
CA GLU A 46 -4.46 -17.37 4.93
C GLU A 46 -5.53 -18.42 4.61
N LYS A 47 -6.19 -18.28 3.46
CA LYS A 47 -7.21 -19.22 2.98
C LYS A 47 -6.98 -19.48 1.51
N ASN A 48 -7.01 -20.75 1.13
CA ASN A 48 -6.95 -21.19 -0.27
C ASN A 48 -8.33 -21.69 -0.66
N ASP A 49 -9.04 -20.94 -1.49
CA ASP A 49 -10.32 -21.38 -2.04
C ASP A 49 -10.05 -22.22 -3.29
N LEU A 50 -10.16 -23.54 -3.14
CA LEU A 50 -9.95 -24.49 -4.23
C LEU A 50 -11.01 -24.40 -5.32
N SER A 51 -12.20 -23.87 -5.02
CA SER A 51 -13.30 -23.77 -5.98
C SER A 51 -13.14 -22.59 -6.93
N THR A 52 -12.63 -21.46 -6.42
CA THR A 52 -12.39 -20.24 -7.23
C THR A 52 -10.93 -20.09 -7.65
N GLY A 53 -10.01 -20.85 -7.05
CA GLY A 53 -8.56 -20.71 -7.25
C GLY A 53 -7.97 -19.46 -6.58
N ILE A 54 -8.74 -18.79 -5.70
CA ILE A 54 -8.31 -17.56 -5.04
C ILE A 54 -7.55 -17.89 -3.75
N VAL A 55 -6.35 -17.30 -3.63
CA VAL A 55 -5.59 -17.26 -2.38
C VAL A 55 -5.91 -15.95 -1.68
N TYR A 56 -6.59 -16.05 -0.55
CA TYR A 56 -6.81 -14.93 0.36
C TYR A 56 -5.72 -14.89 1.43
N ARG A 57 -5.17 -13.70 1.69
CA ARG A 57 -4.24 -13.49 2.81
C ARG A 57 -4.53 -12.17 3.49
N ARG A 58 -4.55 -12.20 4.82
CA ARG A 58 -4.59 -10.99 5.68
C ARG A 58 -3.29 -10.86 6.45
N ARG A 59 -2.68 -9.69 6.37
CA ARG A 59 -1.38 -9.36 6.98
C ARG A 59 -1.50 -8.11 7.83
N ILE A 60 -0.71 -8.06 8.90
CA ILE A 60 -0.49 -6.85 9.69
C ILE A 60 0.93 -6.37 9.42
N ALA A 61 1.04 -5.15 8.91
CA ALA A 61 2.31 -4.44 8.76
C ALA A 61 2.51 -3.49 9.94
N THR A 62 3.69 -3.54 10.55
CA THR A 62 4.15 -2.61 11.57
C THR A 62 5.08 -1.61 10.91
N CYS A 63 4.72 -0.33 10.98
CA CYS A 63 5.44 0.76 10.34
C CYS A 63 5.92 1.79 11.37
N GLN A 64 7.07 2.41 11.13
CA GLN A 64 7.53 3.54 11.92
C GLN A 64 6.61 4.75 11.70
N ASN A 65 6.35 5.52 12.75
CA ASN A 65 5.62 6.78 12.62
C ASN A 65 6.45 7.86 11.90
N VAL A 66 6.10 8.13 10.64
CA VAL A 66 6.72 9.15 9.79
C VAL A 66 6.01 10.50 9.83
N ILE A 67 5.00 10.69 10.69
CA ILE A 67 4.33 11.98 10.85
C ILE A 67 5.33 13.02 11.39
N PRO A 68 5.43 14.22 10.77
CA PRO A 68 6.28 15.30 11.23
C PRO A 68 6.09 15.68 12.70
N GLU A 69 7.17 16.04 13.40
CA GLU A 69 7.13 16.38 14.83
C GLU A 69 6.16 17.50 15.19
N ILE A 70 6.02 18.50 14.31
CA ILE A 70 5.07 19.59 14.50
C ILE A 70 3.62 19.07 14.59
N LEU A 71 3.29 18.03 13.84
CA LEU A 71 1.98 17.37 13.86
C LEU A 71 1.85 16.39 15.04
N ARG A 72 2.96 15.77 15.47
CA ARG A 72 3.00 14.91 16.68
C ARG A 72 2.76 15.66 18.00
N LYS A 73 2.72 16.99 18.01
CA LYS A 73 2.26 17.78 19.17
C LYS A 73 0.79 17.52 19.50
N VAL A 74 0.00 17.02 18.55
CA VAL A 74 -1.33 16.46 18.82
C VAL A 74 -1.12 15.10 19.48
N SER A 75 -1.46 14.98 20.76
CA SER A 75 -1.16 13.79 21.59
C SER A 75 -1.59 12.46 20.96
N VAL A 76 -2.66 12.45 20.17
CA VAL A 76 -3.10 11.25 19.46
C VAL A 76 -2.12 10.79 18.37
N LEU A 77 -1.41 11.70 17.71
CA LEU A 77 -0.45 11.40 16.65
C LEU A 77 0.92 10.99 17.21
N GLN A 78 1.10 11.07 18.54
CA GLN A 78 2.34 10.76 19.24
C GLN A 78 2.43 9.26 19.60
N VAL A 79 2.50 8.41 18.58
CA VAL A 79 2.78 6.97 18.72
C VAL A 79 4.12 6.62 18.09
N SER A 80 4.78 5.57 18.56
CA SER A 80 6.03 5.08 17.98
C SER A 80 5.80 4.32 16.67
N GLU A 81 4.72 3.54 16.62
CA GLU A 81 4.41 2.60 15.54
C GLU A 81 2.99 2.80 15.01
N ILE A 82 2.85 2.52 13.71
CA ILE A 82 1.59 2.53 12.97
C ILE A 82 1.33 1.10 12.51
N TYR A 83 0.14 0.58 12.76
CA TYR A 83 -0.28 -0.74 12.29
C TYR A 83 -1.21 -0.58 11.09
N LEU A 84 -0.89 -1.26 10.00
CA LEU A 84 -1.72 -1.37 8.81
C LEU A 84 -2.19 -2.81 8.68
N GLU A 85 -3.49 -3.01 8.45
CA GLU A 85 -4.02 -4.30 8.01
C GLU A 85 -4.14 -4.28 6.49
N GLU A 86 -3.60 -5.31 5.86
CA GLU A 86 -3.69 -5.54 4.43
C GLU A 86 -4.38 -6.87 4.17
N GLU A 87 -5.43 -6.82 3.37
CA GLU A 87 -6.09 -8.00 2.81
C GLU A 87 -5.75 -8.12 1.34
N SER A 88 -5.51 -9.34 0.88
CA SER A 88 -5.17 -9.62 -0.51
C SER A 88 -5.97 -10.81 -1.04
N TRP A 89 -6.39 -10.72 -2.29
CA TRP A 89 -7.07 -11.78 -3.04
C TRP A 89 -6.31 -11.99 -4.34
N LEU A 90 -5.55 -13.09 -4.41
CA LEU A 90 -4.74 -13.45 -5.55
C LEU A 90 -5.44 -14.54 -6.36
N ASN A 91 -5.72 -14.27 -7.63
CA ASN A 91 -6.12 -15.28 -8.61
C ASN A 91 -5.00 -15.43 -9.65
N ALA A 92 -4.23 -16.51 -9.54
CA ALA A 92 -3.11 -16.77 -10.45
C ALA A 92 -3.57 -17.17 -11.87
N GLN A 93 -4.74 -17.79 -11.99
CA GLN A 93 -5.29 -18.22 -13.29
C GLN A 93 -5.74 -17.02 -14.11
N GLU A 94 -6.55 -16.15 -13.51
CA GLU A 94 -7.03 -14.90 -14.11
C GLU A 94 -5.97 -13.78 -14.14
N ARG A 95 -4.79 -14.04 -13.54
CA ARG A 95 -3.68 -13.08 -13.42
C ARG A 95 -4.14 -11.73 -12.87
N ASN A 96 -4.88 -11.80 -11.77
CA ASN A 96 -5.44 -10.66 -11.08
C ASN A 96 -5.19 -10.77 -9.59
N MET A 97 -4.80 -9.66 -8.96
CA MET A 97 -4.61 -9.55 -7.53
C MET A 97 -5.21 -8.24 -7.04
N VAL A 98 -6.05 -8.31 -6.03
CA VAL A 98 -6.61 -7.13 -5.35
C VAL A 98 -6.01 -7.06 -3.96
N LEU A 99 -5.54 -5.89 -3.56
CA LEU A 99 -5.08 -5.60 -2.20
C LEU A 99 -5.92 -4.47 -1.63
N LYS A 100 -6.29 -4.58 -0.37
CA LYS A 100 -6.96 -3.52 0.39
C LYS A 100 -6.20 -3.30 1.67
N THR A 101 -5.82 -2.05 1.91
CA THR A 101 -5.07 -1.66 3.10
C THR A 101 -5.87 -0.68 3.91
N HIS A 102 -5.91 -0.85 5.23
CA HIS A 102 -6.46 0.13 6.13
C HIS A 102 -5.62 0.30 7.39
N CYS A 103 -5.64 1.51 7.95
CA CYS A 103 -4.89 1.81 9.17
C CYS A 103 -5.67 1.36 10.40
N LEU A 104 -5.03 0.56 11.25
CA LEU A 104 -5.54 0.13 12.54
C LEU A 104 -5.19 1.10 13.67
N THR A 105 -4.11 1.88 13.49
CA THR A 105 -3.73 2.96 14.42
C THR A 105 -4.56 4.22 14.13
N TRP A 106 -4.82 5.04 15.14
CA TRP A 106 -5.54 6.33 15.03
C TRP A 106 -6.97 6.28 14.49
N THR A 107 -7.63 5.12 14.42
CA THR A 107 -8.98 4.93 13.82
C THR A 107 -10.07 5.88 14.34
N LYS A 108 -9.91 6.44 15.54
CA LYS A 108 -10.82 7.45 16.12
C LYS A 108 -10.67 8.86 15.51
N PHE A 109 -9.54 9.14 14.86
CA PHE A 109 -9.14 10.48 14.43
C PHE A 109 -8.71 10.53 12.96
N ALA A 110 -8.14 9.44 12.45
CA ALA A 110 -7.78 9.31 11.07
C ALA A 110 -8.15 7.92 10.55
N SER A 111 -8.59 7.87 9.30
CA SER A 111 -8.72 6.63 8.54
C SER A 111 -7.87 6.75 7.29
N LEU A 112 -7.07 5.73 7.01
CA LEU A 112 -6.44 5.51 5.72
C LEU A 112 -7.09 4.26 5.14
N SER A 113 -7.53 4.34 3.89
CA SER A 113 -7.99 3.19 3.11
C SER A 113 -7.38 3.26 1.71
N GLU A 114 -6.74 2.19 1.27
CA GLU A 114 -6.19 2.05 -0.07
C GLU A 114 -6.70 0.77 -0.70
N GLU A 115 -6.91 0.80 -2.02
CA GLU A 115 -7.22 -0.38 -2.81
C GLU A 115 -6.34 -0.36 -4.06
N SER A 116 -5.68 -1.49 -4.28
CA SER A 116 -4.71 -1.70 -5.33
C SER A 116 -5.10 -2.92 -6.14
N VAL A 117 -5.13 -2.78 -7.46
CA VAL A 117 -5.42 -3.86 -8.40
C VAL A 117 -4.21 -4.06 -9.30
N PHE A 118 -3.69 -5.27 -9.30
CA PHE A 118 -2.66 -5.72 -10.22
C PHE A 118 -3.28 -6.71 -11.18
N ARG A 119 -3.15 -6.47 -12.48
CA ARG A 119 -3.65 -7.40 -13.49
C ARG A 119 -2.74 -7.43 -14.69
N LYS A 120 -2.83 -8.49 -15.50
CA LYS A 120 -2.14 -8.54 -16.79
C LYS A 120 -2.47 -7.29 -17.62
N SER A 121 -1.45 -6.62 -18.17
CA SER A 121 -1.67 -5.47 -19.05
C SER A 121 -2.31 -5.90 -20.38
N LEU A 122 -3.25 -5.08 -20.86
CA LEU A 122 -3.89 -5.26 -22.17
C LEU A 122 -2.96 -4.81 -23.31
N GLU A 123 -2.04 -3.87 -23.04
CA GLU A 123 -1.09 -3.34 -24.02
C GLU A 123 0.07 -4.31 -24.24
N ASN A 124 0.60 -4.89 -23.15
CA ASN A 124 1.68 -5.85 -23.20
C ASN A 124 1.43 -7.03 -22.24
N PRO A 125 1.19 -8.26 -22.77
CA PRO A 125 0.99 -9.46 -21.95
C PRO A 125 2.10 -9.79 -20.94
N ASN A 126 3.31 -9.26 -21.13
CA ASN A 126 4.47 -9.44 -20.25
C ASN A 126 4.57 -8.36 -19.17
N TRP A 127 3.69 -7.37 -19.18
CA TRP A 127 3.63 -6.31 -18.17
C TRP A 127 2.43 -6.50 -17.25
N THR A 128 2.50 -5.86 -16.09
CA THR A 128 1.42 -5.81 -15.12
C THR A 128 0.88 -4.40 -15.07
N GLU A 129 -0.41 -4.25 -15.33
CA GLU A 129 -1.10 -3.01 -15.05
C GLU A 129 -1.38 -2.93 -13.55
N PHE A 130 -1.04 -1.79 -12.97
CA PHE A 130 -1.25 -1.47 -11.57
C PHE A 130 -2.15 -0.24 -11.47
N ILE A 131 -3.26 -0.41 -10.73
CA ILE A 131 -4.25 0.62 -10.48
C ILE A 131 -4.35 0.78 -8.96
N GLN A 132 -4.06 1.97 -8.43
CA GLN A 132 -4.23 2.24 -7.01
C GLN A 132 -5.11 3.45 -6.78
N LYS A 133 -6.06 3.31 -5.84
CA LYS A 133 -6.89 4.40 -5.33
C LYS A 133 -6.84 4.39 -3.81
N GLY A 134 -7.12 5.54 -3.20
CA GLY A 134 -7.19 5.58 -1.76
C GLY A 134 -7.66 6.90 -1.21
N ARG A 135 -7.84 6.89 0.11
CA ARG A 135 -8.47 7.96 0.87
C ARG A 135 -7.84 8.05 2.24
N ILE A 136 -7.51 9.26 2.64
CA ILE A 136 -7.20 9.63 4.02
C ILE A 136 -8.31 10.56 4.50
N SER A 137 -8.92 10.23 5.63
CA SER A 137 -9.87 11.12 6.30
C SER A 137 -9.34 11.43 7.69
N ILE A 138 -9.35 12.69 8.07
CA ILE A 138 -8.87 13.19 9.36
C ILE A 138 -9.98 14.00 10.02
N THR A 139 -10.23 13.73 11.30
CA THR A 139 -11.20 14.40 12.14
C THR A 139 -10.51 15.00 13.36
N GLY A 140 -10.99 16.16 13.81
CA GLY A 140 -10.55 16.72 15.10
C GLY A 140 -9.19 17.41 15.10
N ALA A 141 -8.63 17.74 13.93
CA ALA A 141 -7.30 18.34 13.81
C ALA A 141 -7.23 19.87 14.02
N GLY A 142 -8.38 20.54 14.19
CA GLY A 142 -8.46 21.95 14.59
C GLY A 142 -7.66 22.89 13.68
N LEU A 143 -6.79 23.72 14.27
CA LEU A 143 -5.99 24.73 13.57
C LEU A 143 -4.90 24.14 12.64
N LEU A 144 -4.57 22.85 12.77
CA LEU A 144 -3.54 22.18 11.98
C LEU A 144 -4.08 21.47 10.72
N ASN A 145 -5.39 21.62 10.44
CA ASN A 145 -6.05 20.95 9.32
C ASN A 145 -5.31 21.11 7.98
N CYS A 146 -4.91 22.33 7.62
CA CYS A 146 -4.25 22.59 6.33
C CYS A 146 -2.88 21.89 6.21
N VAL A 147 -2.13 21.82 7.31
CA VAL A 147 -0.81 21.18 7.34
C VAL A 147 -0.94 19.66 7.28
N LEU A 148 -1.92 19.10 8.01
CA LEU A 148 -2.25 17.68 7.95
C LEU A 148 -2.74 17.28 6.57
N GLU A 149 -3.52 18.13 5.93
CA GLU A 149 -4.01 17.90 4.58
C GLU A 149 -2.88 17.88 3.55
N ALA A 150 -2.01 18.89 3.57
CA ALA A 150 -0.84 18.93 2.71
C ALA A 150 0.06 17.71 2.93
N PHE A 151 0.27 17.30 4.19
CA PHE A 151 1.04 16.11 4.52
C PHE A 151 0.39 14.83 3.99
N ALA A 152 -0.92 14.63 4.23
CA ALA A 152 -1.65 13.46 3.77
C ALA A 152 -1.65 13.35 2.24
N GLN A 153 -1.84 14.46 1.53
CA GLN A 153 -1.79 14.48 0.07
C GLN A 153 -0.39 14.14 -0.47
N ALA A 154 0.66 14.70 0.14
CA ALA A 154 2.04 14.39 -0.22
C ALA A 154 2.36 12.91 0.07
N PHE A 155 1.95 12.40 1.22
CA PHE A 155 2.17 11.01 1.65
C PHE A 155 1.54 10.01 0.67
N LEU A 156 0.30 10.22 0.26
CA LEU A 156 -0.38 9.35 -0.72
C LEU A 156 0.29 9.41 -2.10
N ASN A 157 0.51 10.61 -2.62
CA ASN A 157 1.08 10.79 -3.96
C ASN A 157 2.52 10.27 -4.08
N GLN A 158 3.33 10.47 -3.04
CA GLN A 158 4.71 9.96 -3.01
C GLN A 158 4.75 8.48 -2.67
N GLY A 159 3.84 7.99 -1.81
CA GLY A 159 3.73 6.60 -1.42
C GLY A 159 3.55 5.66 -2.62
N VAL A 160 2.62 6.00 -3.52
CA VAL A 160 2.37 5.22 -4.74
C VAL A 160 3.64 5.11 -5.61
N LYS A 161 4.26 6.26 -5.92
CA LYS A 161 5.48 6.31 -6.75
C LYS A 161 6.65 5.57 -6.11
N LYS A 162 6.82 5.72 -4.80
CA LYS A 162 7.87 5.04 -4.03
C LYS A 162 7.65 3.53 -4.02
N GLY A 163 6.42 3.08 -3.80
CA GLY A 163 6.04 1.67 -3.78
C GLY A 163 6.36 0.95 -5.10
N ILE A 164 5.95 1.55 -6.23
CA ILE A 164 6.27 1.01 -7.57
C ILE A 164 7.77 0.91 -7.77
N LYS A 165 8.50 2.00 -7.50
CA LYS A 165 9.95 2.04 -7.69
C LYS A 165 10.67 0.97 -6.87
N ILE A 166 10.28 0.79 -5.61
CA ILE A 166 10.85 -0.25 -4.74
C ILE A 166 10.55 -1.63 -5.33
N MET A 167 9.31 -1.89 -5.73
CA MET A 167 8.92 -3.16 -6.33
C MET A 167 9.69 -3.47 -7.60
N GLU A 168 9.79 -2.52 -8.53
CA GLU A 168 10.57 -2.68 -9.77
C GLU A 168 12.04 -2.93 -9.48
N THR A 169 12.62 -2.22 -8.51
CA THR A 169 14.03 -2.41 -8.15
C THR A 169 14.25 -3.81 -7.55
N LEU A 170 13.38 -4.26 -6.64
CA LEU A 170 13.48 -5.60 -6.04
C LEU A 170 13.32 -6.71 -7.10
N LEU A 171 12.40 -6.51 -8.06
CA LEU A 171 12.24 -7.44 -9.18
C LEU A 171 13.47 -7.46 -10.09
N GLN A 172 14.08 -6.30 -10.37
CA GLN A 172 15.32 -6.21 -11.14
C GLN A 172 16.49 -6.89 -10.43
N GLU A 173 16.65 -6.70 -9.12
CA GLU A 173 17.70 -7.33 -8.32
C GLU A 173 17.55 -8.86 -8.28
N GLN A 174 16.32 -9.37 -8.21
CA GLN A 174 16.06 -10.82 -8.11
C GLN A 174 16.07 -11.54 -9.47
N TYR A 175 15.58 -10.90 -10.53
CA TYR A 175 15.28 -11.55 -11.81
C TYR A 175 15.97 -10.92 -13.02
N GLY A 176 16.74 -9.84 -12.83
CA GLY A 176 17.42 -9.12 -13.89
C GLY A 176 16.53 -8.11 -14.61
N CYS A 177 17.10 -7.45 -15.61
CA CYS A 177 16.40 -6.43 -16.37
C CYS A 177 15.43 -7.09 -17.36
N PRO A 178 14.15 -6.68 -17.43
CA PRO A 178 13.18 -7.31 -18.32
C PRO A 178 13.46 -7.07 -19.81
N PHE A 179 14.44 -6.21 -20.13
CA PHE A 179 14.82 -5.80 -21.49
C PHE A 179 16.29 -6.10 -21.85
N SER A 180 16.99 -6.93 -21.07
CA SER A 180 18.36 -7.37 -21.40
C SER A 180 18.38 -8.55 -22.36
#